data_AF-A0A197JSI2-F1
#
_entry.id   AF-A0A197JSI2-F1
#
_cell.length_a   1.000
_cell.length_b   1.000
_cell.length_c   1.000
_cell.angle_alpha   90.00
_cell.angle_beta   90.00
_cell.angle_gamma   90.00
#
_symmetry.space_group_name_H-M   'P 1'
#
loop_
_entity.id
_entity.type
_entity.pdbx_description
1 polymer ?
#
loop_
_entity_poly.entity_id
_entity_poly.type
_entity_poly.pdbx_seq_one_letter_code
_entity_poly.pdbx_strand_id
1 'polypeptide(L)'
;MLEILRNKHMVLHDIDMTRDCRYVTERRLVEQHLLRNGITTVIKDRHRMGDHCISWMGSSDDTKNIRYKVYNKFVQILESAEVRKSLGSRMEGLVADDDKRFMARLLRHKDHGMFRLELTFYGSTLLSLKEYKAHLEDARDLLSTYPVYDYSYEEMWKQRADCIQSMVAVYMPVKKVFAYCHWWNSVTSKKYGYMWKNVGSKLVPLLLANYSFNDRPIHYIKVKVDDAGEVEIISEKVYEREPGCTAMT
;
A
#
# COMPACT_ATOMS: atom_id res chain seq x y z
N MET A 1 -0.06 7.56 31.69
CA MET A 1 0.05 8.47 30.53
C MET A 1 1.23 9.38 30.84
N LEU A 2 2.25 9.48 29.97
CA LEU A 2 3.53 10.15 30.28
C LEU A 2 3.37 11.68 30.38
N GLU A 3 2.92 12.18 31.54
CA GLU A 3 2.75 13.61 31.82
C GLU A 3 4.03 14.43 31.63
N ILE A 4 5.20 13.79 31.71
CA ILE A 4 6.50 14.41 31.45
C ILE A 4 6.63 14.98 30.03
N LEU A 5 5.87 14.44 29.07
CA LEU A 5 5.86 14.88 27.66
C LEU A 5 5.04 16.17 27.44
N ARG A 6 4.34 16.70 28.45
CA ARG A 6 3.56 17.95 28.35
C ARG A 6 4.39 19.22 28.52
N ASN A 7 5.69 19.12 28.72
CA ASN A 7 6.55 20.30 28.78
C ASN A 7 6.64 20.96 27.40
N LYS A 8 6.32 22.25 27.33
CA LYS A 8 6.25 23.07 26.09
C LYS A 8 7.57 23.21 25.31
N HIS A 9 8.64 22.54 25.76
CA HIS A 9 9.98 22.58 25.16
C HIS A 9 10.51 21.20 24.71
N MET A 10 9.67 20.15 24.75
CA MET A 10 10.03 18.86 24.16
C MET A 10 9.70 18.86 22.67
N VAL A 11 10.63 19.33 21.85
CA VAL A 11 10.53 19.20 20.39
C VAL A 11 11.05 17.81 20.01
N LEU A 12 10.18 16.97 19.46
CA LEU A 12 10.59 15.77 18.74
C LEU A 12 10.58 16.11 17.26
N HIS A 13 11.76 16.19 16.67
CA HIS A 13 11.91 16.19 15.23
C HIS A 13 11.65 14.78 14.69
N ASP A 14 10.85 14.73 13.63
CA ASP A 14 10.56 13.56 12.82
C ASP A 14 10.84 13.97 11.37
N ILE A 15 12.04 13.65 10.89
CA ILE A 15 12.54 14.10 9.58
C ILE A 15 12.73 12.89 8.70
N ASP A 16 12.03 12.90 7.56
CA ASP A 16 12.16 11.87 6.55
C ASP A 16 13.12 12.31 5.44
N MET A 17 14.13 11.46 5.20
CA MET A 17 14.96 11.50 4.01
C MET A 17 14.66 10.31 3.13
N THR A 18 14.61 10.54 1.82
CA THR A 18 14.31 9.47 0.86
C THR A 18 15.29 9.44 -0.29
N ARG A 19 15.60 8.23 -0.74
CA ARG A 19 16.31 7.97 -1.99
C ARG A 19 15.53 6.94 -2.79
N ASP A 20 15.25 7.31 -4.02
CA ASP A 20 14.69 6.42 -5.02
C ASP A 20 15.84 5.66 -5.70
N CYS A 21 15.76 4.33 -5.70
CA CYS A 21 16.78 3.44 -6.23
C CYS A 21 16.16 2.51 -7.29
N ARG A 22 16.86 2.35 -8.42
CA ARG A 22 16.43 1.46 -9.52
C ARG A 22 16.39 0.01 -9.03
N TYR A 23 15.52 -0.79 -9.68
CA TYR A 23 15.25 -2.20 -9.37
C TYR A 23 14.33 -2.38 -8.16
N VAL A 24 13.90 -3.62 -7.92
CA VAL A 24 12.99 -3.95 -6.82
C VAL A 24 13.57 -5.03 -5.93
N THR A 25 12.97 -5.16 -4.74
CA THR A 25 13.32 -6.18 -3.76
C THR A 25 12.11 -6.62 -2.96
N GLU A 26 12.31 -7.62 -2.11
CA GLU A 26 11.31 -8.21 -1.23
C GLU A 26 11.82 -8.23 0.21
N ARG A 27 10.89 -8.12 1.16
CA ARG A 27 11.17 -8.10 2.60
C ARG A 27 12.11 -9.22 3.02
N ARG A 28 11.85 -10.45 2.58
CA ARG A 28 12.63 -11.64 2.96
C ARG A 28 14.10 -11.52 2.58
N LEU A 29 14.40 -10.96 1.40
CA LEU A 29 15.78 -10.84 0.92
C LEU A 29 16.54 -9.77 1.69
N VAL A 30 15.88 -8.63 1.93
CA VAL A 30 16.46 -7.56 2.74
C VAL A 30 16.67 -8.05 4.18
N GLU A 31 15.71 -8.76 4.77
CA GLU A 31 15.84 -9.33 6.12
C GLU A 31 17.02 -10.29 6.22
N GLN A 32 17.20 -11.19 5.25
CA GLN A 32 18.35 -12.09 5.19
C GLN A 32 19.67 -11.32 5.06
N HIS A 33 19.69 -10.26 4.25
CA HIS A 33 20.86 -9.41 4.07
C HIS A 33 21.23 -8.66 5.36
N LEU A 34 20.24 -8.07 6.03
CA LEU A 34 20.43 -7.38 7.30
C LEU A 34 21.00 -8.33 8.37
N LEU A 35 20.46 -9.54 8.48
CA LEU A 35 20.95 -10.56 9.42
C LEU A 35 22.42 -10.95 9.14
N ARG A 36 22.80 -11.12 7.86
CA ARG A 36 24.20 -11.40 7.47
C ARG A 36 25.16 -10.28 7.85
N ASN A 37 24.67 -9.04 7.95
CA ASN A 37 25.43 -7.86 8.37
C ASN A 37 25.25 -7.56 9.87
N GLY A 38 24.74 -8.51 10.66
CA GLY A 38 24.62 -8.38 12.12
C GLY A 38 23.48 -7.48 12.60
N ILE A 39 22.57 -7.07 11.72
CA ILE A 39 21.43 -6.21 12.07
C ILE A 39 20.24 -7.09 12.48
N THR A 40 19.87 -7.02 13.76
CA THR A 40 18.80 -7.83 14.38
C THR A 40 17.58 -7.01 14.81
N THR A 41 17.59 -5.70 14.54
CA THR A 41 16.60 -4.69 14.94
C THR A 41 15.43 -4.55 13.95
N VAL A 42 15.17 -5.59 13.16
CA VAL A 42 14.06 -5.61 12.19
C VAL A 42 12.72 -5.50 12.93
N ILE A 43 11.88 -4.57 12.46
CA ILE A 43 10.54 -4.33 13.02
C ILE A 43 9.59 -5.41 12.51
N LYS A 44 8.93 -6.12 13.43
CA LYS A 44 8.00 -7.23 13.14
C LYS A 44 6.59 -6.72 12.76
N ASP A 45 6.49 -6.03 11.63
CA ASP A 45 5.28 -5.34 11.15
C ASP A 45 4.73 -5.89 9.82
N ARG A 46 5.12 -7.12 9.44
CA ARG A 46 4.68 -7.76 8.18
C ARG A 46 3.16 -7.71 7.96
N HIS A 47 2.38 -7.99 9.00
CA HIS A 47 0.92 -7.96 8.96
C HIS A 47 0.33 -6.55 8.76
N ARG A 48 1.14 -5.49 8.88
CA ARG A 48 0.73 -4.11 8.62
C ARG A 48 1.26 -3.61 7.28
N MET A 49 2.49 -3.98 6.95
CA MET A 49 3.25 -3.39 5.83
C MET A 49 3.32 -4.27 4.58
N GLY A 50 3.07 -5.57 4.70
CA GLY A 50 3.15 -6.53 3.60
C GLY A 50 4.56 -7.06 3.35
N ASP A 51 4.72 -7.81 2.26
CA ASP A 51 5.96 -8.50 1.89
C ASP A 51 6.92 -7.63 1.08
N HIS A 52 6.50 -6.41 0.72
CA HIS A 52 7.27 -5.49 -0.10
C HIS A 52 7.76 -4.27 0.68
N CYS A 53 7.74 -4.34 2.01
CA CYS A 53 8.21 -3.32 2.90
C CYS A 53 8.88 -3.94 4.14
N ILE A 54 10.04 -3.41 4.50
CA ILE A 54 10.77 -3.77 5.70
C ILE A 54 11.28 -2.51 6.37
N SER A 55 11.25 -2.51 7.70
CA SER A 55 11.79 -1.43 8.50
C SER A 55 12.68 -2.01 9.60
N TRP A 56 13.73 -1.30 9.98
CA TRP A 56 14.59 -1.64 11.11
C TRP A 56 15.09 -0.37 11.80
N MET A 57 15.43 -0.47 13.08
CA MET A 57 16.09 0.62 13.81
C MET A 57 17.60 0.52 13.66
N GLY A 58 18.33 1.64 13.71
CA GLY A 58 19.77 1.58 13.89
C GLY A 58 20.14 0.88 15.21
N SER A 59 21.32 0.27 15.25
CA SER A 59 21.77 -0.57 16.37
C SER A 59 22.87 0.08 17.21
N SER A 60 23.51 1.15 16.73
CA SER A 60 24.54 1.88 17.45
C SER A 60 23.97 3.07 18.23
N ASP A 61 24.71 3.61 19.18
CA ASP A 61 24.30 4.81 19.93
C ASP A 61 24.03 6.01 19.01
N ASP A 62 24.78 6.12 17.91
CA ASP A 62 24.63 7.19 16.91
C ASP A 62 23.45 6.98 15.95
N THR A 63 22.89 5.77 15.88
CA THR A 63 21.85 5.41 14.89
C THR A 63 20.57 4.86 15.50
N LYS A 64 20.53 4.59 16.81
CA LYS A 64 19.37 4.01 17.52
C LYS A 64 18.09 4.84 17.41
N ASN A 65 18.23 6.12 17.08
CA ASN A 65 17.15 7.06 16.84
C ASN A 65 16.77 7.20 15.35
N ILE A 66 17.40 6.42 14.46
CA ILE A 66 17.12 6.41 13.04
C ILE A 66 16.35 5.13 12.72
N ARG A 67 15.18 5.29 12.10
CA ARG A 67 14.45 4.18 11.49
C ARG A 67 14.76 4.14 10.01
N TYR A 68 15.23 3.00 9.55
CA TYR A 68 15.46 2.71 8.15
C TYR A 68 14.27 1.94 7.61
N LYS A 69 13.91 2.20 6.37
CA LYS A 69 12.80 1.54 5.70
C LYS A 69 13.11 1.39 4.22
N VAL A 70 12.91 0.17 3.72
CA VAL A 70 13.04 -0.18 2.30
C VAL A 70 11.73 -0.76 1.82
N TYR A 71 11.24 -0.27 0.68
CA TYR A 71 10.01 -0.77 0.10
C TYR A 71 9.96 -0.64 -1.41
N ASN A 72 9.32 -1.60 -2.07
CA ASN A 72 8.98 -1.49 -3.49
C ASN A 72 7.94 -0.38 -3.65
N LYS A 73 8.29 0.70 -4.33
CA LYS A 73 7.44 1.91 -4.35
C LYS A 73 6.11 1.65 -5.04
N PHE A 74 6.12 0.98 -6.19
CA PHE A 74 4.91 0.72 -6.96
C PHE A 74 3.97 -0.23 -6.20
N VAL A 75 4.49 -1.36 -5.72
CA VAL A 75 3.66 -2.31 -4.96
C VAL A 75 3.15 -1.69 -3.66
N GLN A 76 3.95 -0.86 -2.97
CA GLN A 76 3.51 -0.22 -1.74
C GLN A 76 2.45 0.86 -1.97
N ILE A 77 2.41 1.52 -3.14
CA ILE A 77 1.27 2.36 -3.53
C ILE A 77 -0.01 1.51 -3.62
N LEU A 78 0.09 0.29 -4.14
CA LEU A 78 -1.04 -0.66 -4.17
C LEU A 78 -1.36 -1.17 -2.76
N GLU A 79 -0.40 -1.63 -1.98
CA GLU A 79 -0.66 -2.36 -0.73
C GLU A 79 -0.73 -1.49 0.54
N SER A 80 -0.44 -0.19 0.45
CA SER A 80 -0.47 0.71 1.60
C SER A 80 -1.65 1.68 1.57
N ALA A 81 -2.57 1.49 2.51
CA ALA A 81 -3.70 2.40 2.75
C ALA A 81 -3.24 3.84 3.09
N GLU A 82 -2.07 4.02 3.74
CA GLU A 82 -1.55 5.33 4.10
C GLU A 82 -1.13 6.14 2.87
N VAL A 83 -0.52 5.49 1.86
CA VAL A 83 -0.16 6.13 0.58
C VAL A 83 -1.37 6.32 -0.32
N ARG A 84 -2.37 5.42 -0.23
CA ARG A 84 -3.64 5.60 -0.93
C ARG A 84 -4.55 6.67 -0.32
N LYS A 85 -4.34 7.10 0.94
CA LYS A 85 -5.17 8.16 1.54
C LYS A 85 -5.08 9.47 0.76
N SER A 86 -3.94 9.76 0.14
CA SER A 86 -3.75 10.92 -0.75
C SER A 86 -4.22 10.67 -2.20
N LEU A 87 -4.23 9.42 -2.68
CA LEU A 87 -4.64 9.04 -4.04
C LEU A 87 -6.13 8.65 -4.15
N GLY A 88 -6.82 8.47 -3.02
CA GLY A 88 -8.15 7.89 -2.95
C GLY A 88 -8.16 6.36 -3.12
N SER A 89 -9.34 5.75 -2.97
CA SER A 89 -9.53 4.31 -3.20
C SER A 89 -9.75 3.94 -4.68
N ARG A 90 -9.66 4.93 -5.58
CA ARG A 90 -9.92 4.77 -7.00
C ARG A 90 -8.62 4.41 -7.73
N MET A 91 -8.65 3.30 -8.46
CA MET A 91 -7.51 2.87 -9.27
C MET A 91 -7.19 3.84 -10.41
N GLU A 92 -8.13 4.73 -10.79
CA GLU A 92 -7.89 5.79 -11.78
C GLU A 92 -6.72 6.70 -11.39
N GLY A 93 -6.50 6.97 -10.11
CA GLY A 93 -5.37 7.77 -9.62
C GLY A 93 -4.01 7.11 -9.80
N LEU A 94 -3.94 5.85 -10.25
CA LEU A 94 -2.70 5.18 -10.63
C LEU A 94 -2.42 5.30 -12.14
N VAL A 95 -3.46 5.55 -12.93
CA VAL A 95 -3.41 5.58 -14.39
C VAL A 95 -3.43 7.03 -14.91
N ALA A 96 -4.11 7.92 -14.19
CA ALA A 96 -4.30 9.32 -14.52
C ALA A 96 -4.24 10.18 -13.24
N ASP A 97 -3.07 10.22 -12.60
CA ASP A 97 -2.80 11.15 -11.51
C ASP A 97 -2.47 12.55 -12.07
N ASP A 98 -3.07 13.59 -11.49
CA ASP A 98 -2.82 14.98 -11.85
C ASP A 98 -1.48 15.52 -11.29
N ASP A 99 -0.84 14.82 -10.34
CA ASP A 99 0.50 15.16 -9.84
C ASP A 99 1.59 14.78 -10.84
N LYS A 100 1.91 15.73 -11.72
CA LYS A 100 2.97 15.63 -12.72
C LYS A 100 4.34 15.24 -12.14
N ARG A 101 4.70 15.68 -10.91
CA ARG A 101 6.01 15.37 -10.32
C ARG A 101 6.04 13.95 -9.77
N PHE A 102 4.94 13.48 -9.19
CA PHE A 102 4.80 12.09 -8.78
C PHE A 102 4.83 11.16 -10.00
N MET A 103 4.05 11.46 -11.03
CA MET A 103 4.01 10.66 -12.27
C MET A 103 5.35 10.64 -12.99
N ALA A 104 6.02 11.79 -13.12
CA ALA A 104 7.35 11.83 -13.73
C ALA A 104 8.36 10.93 -13.00
N ARG A 105 8.31 10.86 -11.66
CA ARG A 105 9.17 9.96 -10.88
C ARG A 105 8.87 8.50 -11.19
N LEU A 106 7.60 8.10 -11.20
CA LEU A 106 7.22 6.72 -11.52
C LEU A 106 7.65 6.36 -12.95
N LEU A 107 7.36 7.22 -13.92
CA LEU A 107 7.68 6.99 -15.32
C LEU A 107 9.19 6.80 -15.58
N ARG A 108 10.06 7.47 -14.83
CA ARG A 108 11.53 7.27 -14.94
C ARG A 108 11.99 5.85 -14.58
N HIS A 109 11.20 5.11 -13.80
CA HIS A 109 11.52 3.77 -13.34
C HIS A 109 10.58 2.70 -13.91
N LYS A 110 9.71 3.05 -14.87
CA LYS A 110 8.66 2.16 -15.36
C LYS A 110 9.19 0.83 -15.90
N ASP A 111 10.34 0.84 -16.56
CA ASP A 111 10.91 -0.32 -17.24
C ASP A 111 11.71 -1.24 -16.31
N HIS A 112 12.11 -0.73 -15.13
CA HIS A 112 13.04 -1.44 -14.25
C HIS A 112 12.53 -1.62 -12.81
N GLY A 113 11.48 -0.91 -12.47
CA GLY A 113 10.99 -0.83 -11.11
C GLY A 113 11.87 0.02 -10.20
N MET A 114 11.40 0.19 -8.97
CA MET A 114 12.05 1.04 -7.98
C MET A 114 11.74 0.59 -6.55
N PHE A 115 12.76 0.53 -5.73
CA PHE A 115 12.62 0.56 -4.28
C PHE A 115 12.96 1.96 -3.76
N ARG A 116 12.31 2.36 -2.68
CA ARG A 116 12.67 3.55 -1.93
C ARG A 116 13.37 3.16 -0.65
N LEU A 117 14.52 3.77 -0.42
CA LEU A 117 15.17 3.85 0.87
C LEU A 117 14.68 5.11 1.58
N GLU A 118 14.17 4.95 2.79
CA GLU A 118 13.61 6.00 3.63
C GLU A 118 14.26 5.93 5.02
N LEU A 119 14.85 7.03 5.46
CA LEU A 119 15.42 7.18 6.79
C LEU A 119 14.58 8.21 7.53
N THR A 120 14.02 7.80 8.66
CA THR A 120 13.31 8.68 9.58
C THR A 120 14.20 8.95 10.78
N PHE A 121 14.55 10.21 11.01
CA PHE A 121 15.39 10.65 12.14
C PHE A 121 14.50 11.15 13.27
N TYR A 122 14.62 10.52 14.44
CA TYR A 122 13.93 10.94 15.66
C TYR A 122 14.90 11.67 16.59
N GLY A 123 14.48 12.79 17.17
CA GLY A 123 15.28 13.41 18.23
C GLY A 123 14.97 14.87 18.49
N SER A 124 15.62 15.44 19.49
CA SER A 124 15.45 16.85 19.87
C SER A 124 16.40 17.80 19.15
N THR A 125 17.26 17.29 18.28
CA THR A 125 18.30 18.08 17.60
C THR A 125 18.31 17.77 16.11
N LEU A 126 18.42 18.82 15.30
CA LEU A 126 18.58 18.71 13.86
C LEU A 126 20.05 18.42 13.53
N LEU A 127 20.28 17.48 12.62
CA LEU A 127 21.59 17.28 12.01
C LEU A 127 21.82 18.31 10.89
N SER A 128 23.07 18.49 10.51
CA SER A 128 23.41 19.21 9.29
C SER A 128 22.98 18.41 8.06
N LEU A 129 22.75 19.08 6.93
CA LEU A 129 22.47 18.42 5.65
C LEU A 129 23.57 17.43 5.24
N LYS A 130 24.82 17.67 5.66
CA LYS A 130 25.95 16.78 5.37
C LYS A 130 25.82 15.46 6.12
N GLU A 131 25.50 15.50 7.41
CA GLU A 131 25.30 14.31 8.25
C GLU A 131 24.08 13.50 7.78
N TYR A 132 22.98 14.20 7.52
CA TYR A 132 21.79 13.62 6.91
C TYR A 132 22.09 12.84 5.62
N LYS A 133 22.88 13.44 4.70
CA LYS A 133 23.31 12.77 3.47
C LYS A 133 24.27 11.61 3.74
N ALA A 134 25.18 11.73 4.71
CA ALA A 134 26.11 10.67 5.06
C ALA A 134 25.36 9.41 5.50
N HIS A 135 24.40 9.53 6.42
CA HIS A 135 23.58 8.39 6.84
C HIS A 135 22.78 7.74 5.70
N LEU A 136 22.30 8.54 4.74
CA LEU A 136 21.59 8.02 3.57
C LEU A 136 22.52 7.24 2.63
N GLU A 137 23.75 7.72 2.43
CA GLU A 137 24.77 7.02 1.65
C GLU A 137 25.26 5.75 2.35
N ASP A 138 25.50 5.79 3.66
CA ASP A 138 25.87 4.60 4.45
C ASP A 138 24.80 3.51 4.36
N ALA A 139 23.53 3.90 4.46
CA ALA A 139 22.40 2.97 4.31
C ALA A 139 22.29 2.43 2.88
N ARG A 140 22.61 3.23 1.87
CA ARG A 140 22.66 2.77 0.49
C ARG A 140 23.81 1.79 0.28
N ASP A 141 24.97 2.05 0.87
CA ASP A 141 26.16 1.22 0.72
C ASP A 141 25.99 -0.12 1.46
N LEU A 142 25.32 -0.14 2.62
CA LEU A 142 24.83 -1.36 3.26
C LEU A 142 23.97 -2.20 2.31
N LEU A 143 23.17 -1.54 1.49
CA LEU A 143 22.29 -2.12 0.48
C LEU A 143 22.94 -2.15 -0.92
N SER A 144 24.27 -2.14 -1.05
CA SER A 144 24.91 -2.21 -2.36
C SER A 144 25.04 -3.63 -2.91
N THR A 145 25.10 -4.63 -2.01
CA THR A 145 25.39 -6.04 -2.34
C THR A 145 24.18 -6.96 -2.16
N TYR A 146 23.05 -6.43 -1.73
CA TYR A 146 21.84 -7.24 -1.56
C TYR A 146 21.17 -7.56 -2.91
N PRO A 147 20.47 -8.69 -3.03
CA PRO A 147 19.81 -9.06 -4.28
C PRO A 147 18.66 -8.10 -4.63
N VAL A 148 18.68 -7.65 -5.89
CA VAL A 148 17.62 -6.84 -6.51
C VAL A 148 17.19 -7.48 -7.83
N TYR A 149 15.96 -7.19 -8.25
CA TYR A 149 15.39 -7.67 -9.50
C TYR A 149 15.13 -6.51 -10.45
N ASP A 150 15.55 -6.68 -11.71
CA ASP A 150 15.10 -5.82 -12.79
C ASP A 150 13.69 -6.24 -13.20
N TYR A 151 12.70 -5.43 -12.85
CA TYR A 151 11.30 -5.82 -12.97
C TYR A 151 10.41 -4.62 -13.26
N SER A 152 9.73 -4.62 -14.40
CA SER A 152 8.97 -3.45 -14.85
C SER A 152 7.67 -3.26 -14.04
N TYR A 153 7.16 -2.03 -14.01
CA TYR A 153 5.85 -1.76 -13.41
C TYR A 153 4.71 -2.46 -14.15
N GLU A 154 4.85 -2.68 -15.46
CA GLU A 154 3.87 -3.44 -16.23
C GLU A 154 3.80 -4.90 -15.76
N GLU A 155 4.93 -5.57 -15.62
CA GLU A 155 4.98 -6.95 -15.13
C GLU A 155 4.51 -7.06 -13.67
N MET A 156 4.93 -6.12 -12.81
CA MET A 156 4.40 -6.03 -11.45
C MET A 156 2.88 -5.86 -11.43
N TRP A 157 2.34 -5.00 -12.29
CA TRP A 157 0.91 -4.78 -12.39
C TRP A 157 0.18 -6.06 -12.84
N LYS A 158 0.68 -6.75 -13.87
CA LYS A 158 0.12 -8.02 -14.36
C LYS A 158 0.08 -9.06 -13.24
N GLN A 159 1.20 -9.30 -12.55
CA GLN A 159 1.24 -10.25 -11.44
C GLN A 159 0.23 -9.92 -10.32
N ARG A 160 0.08 -8.62 -10.01
CA ARG A 160 -0.87 -8.16 -9.00
C ARG A 160 -2.31 -8.30 -9.47
N ALA A 161 -2.60 -7.95 -10.71
CA ALA A 161 -3.91 -8.15 -11.33
C ALA A 161 -4.29 -9.64 -11.37
N ASP A 162 -3.33 -10.54 -11.62
CA ASP A 162 -3.56 -11.98 -11.65
C ASP A 162 -3.88 -12.58 -10.28
N CYS A 163 -3.46 -11.93 -9.19
CA CYS A 163 -3.85 -12.30 -7.83
C CYS A 163 -5.32 -11.98 -7.53
N ILE A 164 -5.97 -11.11 -8.31
CA ILE A 164 -7.39 -10.82 -8.19
C ILE A 164 -8.15 -11.92 -8.93
N GLN A 165 -8.64 -12.90 -8.17
CA GLN A 165 -9.37 -14.05 -8.69
C GLN A 165 -10.87 -13.79 -8.78
N SER A 166 -11.38 -12.94 -7.88
CA SER A 166 -12.80 -12.61 -7.77
C SER A 166 -12.97 -11.30 -7.02
N MET A 167 -14.13 -10.67 -7.17
CA MET A 167 -14.52 -9.48 -6.42
C MET A 167 -15.74 -9.75 -5.56
N VAL A 168 -16.00 -8.89 -4.58
CA VAL A 168 -17.19 -8.98 -3.72
C VAL A 168 -17.95 -7.67 -3.80
N ALA A 169 -19.26 -7.76 -4.02
CA ALA A 169 -20.19 -6.65 -3.94
C ALA A 169 -21.25 -6.94 -2.88
N VAL A 170 -21.48 -5.99 -1.97
CA VAL A 170 -22.49 -6.08 -0.92
C VAL A 170 -23.53 -4.98 -1.12
N TYR A 171 -24.80 -5.36 -1.24
CA TYR A 171 -25.91 -4.40 -1.31
C TYR A 171 -26.78 -4.48 -0.06
N MET A 172 -26.99 -3.33 0.57
CA MET A 172 -27.88 -3.12 1.71
C MET A 172 -29.08 -2.28 1.26
N PRO A 173 -30.23 -2.90 0.93
CA PRO A 173 -31.36 -2.20 0.32
C PRO A 173 -31.95 -1.11 1.20
N VAL A 174 -32.16 -1.41 2.49
CA VAL A 174 -32.75 -0.48 3.46
C VAL A 174 -31.86 0.75 3.65
N LYS A 175 -30.55 0.54 3.80
CA LYS A 175 -29.57 1.62 3.96
C LYS A 175 -29.23 2.30 2.62
N LYS A 176 -29.70 1.77 1.48
CA LYS A 176 -29.35 2.20 0.12
C LYS A 176 -27.84 2.30 -0.09
N VAL A 177 -27.10 1.31 0.40
CA VAL A 177 -25.64 1.27 0.29
C VAL A 177 -25.23 0.12 -0.62
N PHE A 178 -24.33 0.39 -1.55
CA PHE A 178 -23.64 -0.62 -2.35
C PHE A 178 -22.14 -0.49 -2.07
N ALA A 179 -21.53 -1.55 -1.56
CA ALA A 179 -20.10 -1.63 -1.33
C ALA A 179 -19.49 -2.64 -2.29
N TYR A 180 -18.34 -2.32 -2.85
CA TYR A 180 -17.59 -3.18 -3.76
C TYR A 180 -16.16 -3.29 -3.28
N CYS A 181 -15.58 -4.48 -3.35
CA CYS A 181 -14.20 -4.77 -3.01
C CYS A 181 -13.55 -5.54 -4.16
N HIS A 182 -12.53 -4.95 -4.78
CA HIS A 182 -11.75 -5.58 -5.85
C HIS A 182 -10.43 -6.18 -5.38
N TRP A 183 -9.97 -5.78 -4.19
CA TRP A 183 -8.69 -6.25 -3.67
C TRP A 183 -8.80 -6.49 -2.18
N TRP A 184 -8.39 -7.68 -1.75
CA TRP A 184 -8.14 -7.97 -0.35
C TRP A 184 -6.74 -8.56 -0.23
N ASN A 185 -5.88 -7.88 0.53
CA ASN A 185 -4.55 -8.39 0.81
C ASN A 185 -4.63 -9.29 2.04
N SER A 186 -4.45 -10.59 1.86
CA SER A 186 -4.55 -11.60 2.94
C SER A 186 -3.47 -11.44 4.02
N VAL A 187 -2.30 -10.88 3.68
CA VAL A 187 -1.20 -10.65 4.62
C VAL A 187 -1.51 -9.48 5.55
N THR A 188 -2.05 -8.39 5.00
CA THR A 188 -2.30 -7.15 5.74
C THR A 188 -3.74 -6.94 6.17
N SER A 189 -4.64 -7.83 5.75
CA SER A 189 -6.10 -7.72 5.86
C SER A 189 -6.70 -6.44 5.25
N LYS A 190 -5.92 -5.66 4.48
CA LYS A 190 -6.38 -4.43 3.85
C LYS A 190 -7.32 -4.74 2.70
N LYS A 191 -8.46 -4.05 2.70
CA LYS A 191 -9.50 -4.14 1.67
C LYS A 191 -9.47 -2.88 0.83
N TYR A 192 -9.59 -3.02 -0.49
CA TYR A 192 -9.73 -1.90 -1.41
C TYR A 192 -10.96 -2.07 -2.28
N GLY A 193 -11.63 -0.95 -2.42
CA GLY A 193 -13.00 -0.95 -2.85
C GLY A 193 -13.59 0.44 -2.84
N TYR A 194 -14.87 0.50 -3.14
CA TYR A 194 -15.63 1.74 -3.15
C TYR A 194 -17.01 1.50 -2.56
N MET A 195 -17.55 2.51 -1.91
CA MET A 195 -18.88 2.47 -1.32
C MET A 195 -19.73 3.60 -1.88
N TRP A 196 -20.84 3.23 -2.50
CA TRP A 196 -21.88 4.13 -2.94
C TRP A 196 -22.97 4.23 -1.88
N LYS A 197 -23.42 5.46 -1.62
CA LYS A 197 -24.59 5.75 -0.80
C LYS A 197 -25.75 6.16 -1.71
N ASN A 198 -26.98 6.06 -1.22
CA ASN A 198 -28.21 6.38 -1.93
C ASN A 198 -28.47 5.51 -3.19
N VAL A 199 -28.01 4.27 -3.20
CA VAL A 199 -28.20 3.31 -4.30
C VAL A 199 -29.54 2.61 -4.21
N GLY A 200 -30.43 2.89 -5.17
CA GLY A 200 -31.66 2.13 -5.38
C GLY A 200 -31.39 0.79 -6.06
N SER A 201 -32.29 -0.19 -5.87
CA SER A 201 -32.14 -1.55 -6.40
C SER A 201 -31.97 -1.60 -7.92
N LYS A 202 -32.60 -0.68 -8.66
CA LYS A 202 -32.50 -0.57 -10.12
C LYS A 202 -31.10 -0.20 -10.62
N LEU A 203 -30.28 0.44 -9.79
CA LEU A 203 -28.91 0.85 -10.16
C LEU A 203 -27.89 -0.26 -9.93
N VAL A 204 -28.21 -1.25 -9.09
CA VAL A 204 -27.28 -2.34 -8.72
C VAL A 204 -26.77 -3.12 -9.93
N PRO A 205 -27.59 -3.53 -10.92
CA PRO A 205 -27.08 -4.22 -12.10
C PRO A 205 -26.05 -3.41 -12.88
N LEU A 206 -26.27 -2.09 -13.03
CA LEU A 206 -25.33 -1.19 -13.70
C LEU A 206 -24.01 -1.10 -12.91
N LEU A 207 -24.07 -0.98 -11.58
CA LEU A 207 -22.87 -0.98 -10.75
C LEU A 207 -22.10 -2.29 -10.87
N LEU A 208 -22.79 -3.45 -10.85
CA LEU A 208 -22.14 -4.74 -11.05
C LEU A 208 -21.46 -4.84 -12.42
N ALA A 209 -22.12 -4.38 -13.48
CA ALA A 209 -21.54 -4.36 -14.83
C ALA A 209 -20.28 -3.48 -14.93
N ASN A 210 -20.26 -2.34 -14.23
CA ASN A 210 -19.15 -1.41 -14.25
C ASN A 210 -18.02 -1.77 -13.27
N TYR A 211 -18.30 -2.56 -12.23
CA TYR A 211 -17.33 -3.01 -11.22
C TYR A 211 -16.79 -4.42 -11.48
N SER A 212 -16.51 -4.75 -12.74
CA SER A 212 -15.73 -5.95 -13.09
C SER A 212 -14.25 -5.62 -13.21
N PHE A 213 -13.37 -6.57 -12.92
CA PHE A 213 -11.94 -6.47 -13.17
C PHE A 213 -11.50 -7.68 -13.99
N ASN A 214 -10.93 -7.48 -15.18
CA ASN A 214 -10.42 -8.55 -16.07
C ASN A 214 -11.34 -9.78 -16.19
N ASP A 215 -12.64 -9.56 -16.40
CA ASP A 215 -13.67 -10.61 -16.53
C ASP A 215 -13.76 -11.59 -15.36
N ARG A 216 -13.20 -11.22 -14.19
CA ARG A 216 -13.26 -12.03 -12.97
C ARG A 216 -14.67 -12.01 -12.38
N PRO A 217 -15.11 -13.12 -11.74
CA PRO A 217 -16.42 -13.22 -11.13
C PRO A 217 -16.61 -12.20 -9.99
N ILE A 218 -17.84 -11.70 -9.84
CA ILE A 218 -18.28 -10.86 -8.73
C ILE A 218 -19.25 -11.65 -7.86
N HIS A 219 -18.85 -11.93 -6.62
CA HIS A 219 -19.72 -12.44 -5.58
C HIS A 219 -20.60 -11.31 -5.07
N TYR A 220 -21.86 -11.31 -5.47
CA TYR A 220 -22.86 -10.34 -5.06
C TYR A 220 -23.68 -10.88 -3.90
N ILE A 221 -23.62 -10.16 -2.77
CA ILE A 221 -24.31 -10.51 -1.54
C ILE A 221 -25.29 -9.39 -1.22
N LYS A 222 -26.58 -9.72 -1.19
CA LYS A 222 -27.62 -8.82 -0.71
C LYS A 222 -27.84 -9.11 0.77
N VAL A 223 -27.72 -8.10 1.61
CA VAL A 223 -27.85 -8.26 3.06
C VAL A 223 -28.88 -7.29 3.65
N LYS A 224 -29.45 -7.71 4.77
CA LYS A 224 -30.17 -6.86 5.71
C LYS A 224 -29.29 -6.66 6.93
N VAL A 225 -29.25 -5.44 7.45
CA VAL A 225 -28.59 -5.15 8.72
C VAL A 225 -29.67 -4.64 9.65
N ASP A 226 -29.83 -5.28 10.80
CA ASP A 226 -30.80 -4.86 11.81
C ASP A 226 -30.27 -3.68 12.64
N ASP A 227 -31.07 -3.25 13.62
CA ASP A 227 -30.74 -2.12 14.50
C ASP A 227 -29.63 -2.45 15.50
N ALA A 228 -29.40 -3.75 15.79
CA ALA A 228 -28.28 -4.22 16.61
C ALA A 228 -26.96 -4.32 15.82
N GLY A 229 -27.02 -4.22 14.49
CA GLY A 229 -25.88 -4.35 13.59
C GLY A 229 -25.63 -5.77 13.10
N GLU A 230 -26.51 -6.72 13.42
CA GLU A 230 -26.45 -8.09 12.93
C GLU A 230 -26.77 -8.14 11.44
N VAL A 231 -26.01 -8.97 10.71
CA VAL A 231 -26.07 -9.06 9.25
C VAL A 231 -26.77 -10.35 8.84
N GLU A 232 -27.91 -10.23 8.18
CA GLU A 232 -28.66 -11.33 7.60
C GLU A 232 -28.44 -11.35 6.07
N ILE A 233 -27.98 -12.48 5.53
CA ILE A 233 -27.84 -12.65 4.07
C ILE A 233 -29.21 -12.96 3.47
N ILE A 234 -29.72 -12.04 2.65
CA ILE A 234 -30.99 -12.23 1.92
C ILE A 234 -30.78 -13.11 0.68
N SER A 235 -29.68 -12.88 -0.04
CA SER A 235 -29.36 -13.65 -1.25
C SER A 235 -27.88 -13.52 -1.60
N GLU A 236 -27.31 -14.59 -2.15
CA GLU A 236 -25.97 -14.62 -2.72
C GLU A 236 -26.05 -15.08 -4.18
N LYS A 237 -25.31 -14.39 -5.06
CA LYS A 237 -25.21 -14.71 -6.50
C LYS A 237 -23.80 -14.45 -6.97
N VAL A 238 -23.34 -15.22 -7.96
CA VAL A 238 -22.10 -14.95 -8.68
C VAL A 238 -22.45 -14.37 -10.04
N TYR A 239 -21.84 -13.24 -10.38
CA TYR A 239 -21.95 -12.61 -11.69
C TYR A 239 -20.64 -12.81 -12.43
N GLU A 240 -20.72 -13.40 -13.61
CA GLU A 240 -19.59 -13.49 -14.55
C GLU A 240 -19.85 -12.51 -15.68
N ARG A 241 -18.79 -11.83 -16.10
CA ARG A 241 -18.87 -10.95 -17.26
C ARG A 241 -18.62 -11.76 -18.52
N GLU A 242 -19.41 -11.55 -19.55
CA GLU A 242 -19.11 -12.12 -20.86
C GLU A 242 -17.76 -11.57 -21.37
N PRO A 243 -16.86 -12.44 -21.86
CA PRO A 243 -15.55 -12.01 -22.36
C PRO A 243 -15.67 -10.91 -23.42
N GLY A 244 -14.91 -9.83 -23.28
CA GLY A 244 -14.85 -8.74 -24.26
C GLY A 244 -15.95 -7.66 -24.11
N CYS A 245 -16.81 -7.72 -23.10
CA CYS A 245 -17.73 -6.62 -22.80
C CYS A 245 -16.96 -5.36 -22.35
N THR A 246 -17.34 -4.19 -22.87
CA THR A 246 -16.80 -2.88 -22.45
C THR A 246 -17.71 -2.22 -21.41
N ALA A 247 -17.16 -1.33 -20.58
CA ALA A 247 -17.93 -0.63 -19.54
C ALA A 247 -19.11 0.11 -20.16
N MET A 248 -20.28 0.07 -19.49
CA MET A 248 -21.45 0.80 -19.94
C MET A 248 -21.30 2.26 -19.53
N THR A 249 -21.06 3.13 -20.53
CA THR A 249 -20.97 4.60 -20.38
C THR A 249 -22.34 5.24 -20.34
#